data_AF-A0A2V7UE32-F1
#
_entry.id   AF-A0A2V7UE32-F1
#
_cell.length_a   1.000
_cell.length_b   1.000
_cell.length_c   1.000
_cell.angle_alpha   90.00
_cell.angle_beta   90.00
_cell.angle_gamma   90.00
#
_symmetry.space_group_name_H-M   'P 1'
#
loop_
_entity.id
_entity.type
_entity.pdbx_description
1 polymer ?
#
loop_
_entity_poly.entity_id
_entity_poly.type
_entity_poly.pdbx_seq_one_letter_code
_entity_poly.pdbx_strand_id
1 'polypeptide(L)'
;MAAVWAVNDGEKVEQDDVAHPAKKANSAWDGKTVRLFGAGNEVLAVQVMVEADAGGIKALSASLPELRRRGGTERIAYAPPAADPADSVGRPIQLFSVHYMNVTEPTHADWAWKPDSPAAPNDTTGWKPVQLVPENARAGRGGFPIAVAPRRNQAVWIEVYTGRGRPAGTYDGAITLKADGQTRAVPVTLELMAFRLPDENSMNAMVYYEPDQPELYQGRNLDDTYHRFAHRQRVELVHAYDETKVRGHPGRFDGADFTKAPGRAVAGRTGRPRGGAPMRG
;
A
#
# COMPACT_ATOMS: atom_id res chain seq x y z
N MET A 1 -23.98 -2.34 -9.18
CA MET A 1 -22.97 -1.27 -8.94
C MET A 1 -23.63 0.08 -9.16
N ALA A 2 -23.66 0.94 -8.14
CA ALA A 2 -24.29 2.27 -8.23
C ALA A 2 -23.32 3.34 -8.76
N ALA A 3 -22.11 3.40 -8.21
CA ALA A 3 -21.09 4.38 -8.61
C ALA A 3 -19.68 3.80 -8.51
N VAL A 4 -18.76 4.41 -9.24
CA VAL A 4 -17.32 4.13 -9.17
C VAL A 4 -16.58 5.46 -9.28
N TRP A 5 -15.64 5.68 -8.38
CA TRP A 5 -14.81 6.87 -8.28
C TRP A 5 -13.48 6.52 -7.62
N ALA A 6 -12.56 7.47 -7.49
CA ALA A 6 -11.25 7.21 -6.89
C ALA A 6 -10.78 8.36 -6.01
N VAL A 7 -9.86 8.06 -5.10
CA VAL A 7 -9.17 9.01 -4.22
C VAL A 7 -7.70 8.62 -4.07
N ASN A 8 -6.90 9.56 -3.57
CA ASN A 8 -5.51 9.28 -3.21
C ASN A 8 -5.43 8.30 -2.02
N ASP A 9 -4.20 7.89 -1.71
CA ASP A 9 -3.83 6.96 -0.66
C ASP A 9 -3.92 7.55 0.77
N GLY A 10 -4.07 8.87 0.90
CA GLY A 10 -4.25 9.55 2.18
C GLY A 10 -5.72 9.72 2.62
N GLU A 11 -6.68 9.54 1.72
CA GLU A 11 -8.10 9.73 2.01
C GLU A 11 -8.70 8.51 2.72
N LYS A 12 -9.53 8.76 3.74
CA LYS A 12 -10.24 7.68 4.47
C LYS A 12 -11.72 7.78 4.18
N VAL A 13 -12.23 6.86 3.38
CA VAL A 13 -13.66 6.80 3.02
C VAL A 13 -14.34 5.67 3.78
N GLU A 14 -15.26 6.01 4.68
CA GLU A 14 -16.04 5.03 5.42
C GLU A 14 -16.97 4.22 4.50
N GLN A 15 -17.31 3.00 4.94
CA GLN A 15 -18.13 2.12 4.12
C GLN A 15 -19.56 2.64 3.93
N ASP A 16 -20.07 3.51 4.81
CA ASP A 16 -21.41 4.07 4.73
C ASP A 16 -21.44 5.52 4.22
N ASP A 17 -20.29 6.15 3.96
CA ASP A 17 -20.22 7.48 3.34
C ASP A 17 -20.45 7.46 1.82
N VAL A 18 -21.68 7.16 1.43
CA VAL A 18 -22.11 7.16 0.02
C VAL A 18 -22.35 8.58 -0.54
N ALA A 19 -22.16 9.62 0.26
CA ALA A 19 -22.34 11.02 -0.14
C ALA A 19 -21.00 11.79 -0.23
N HIS A 20 -19.87 11.08 -0.16
CA HIS A 20 -18.54 11.66 -0.10
C HIS A 20 -18.27 12.68 -1.24
N PRO A 21 -17.83 13.91 -0.93
CA PRO A 21 -17.68 14.99 -1.92
C PRO A 21 -16.63 14.69 -3.00
N ALA A 22 -15.56 13.96 -2.65
CA ALA A 22 -14.48 13.59 -3.57
C ALA A 22 -14.93 12.66 -4.72
N LYS A 23 -16.16 12.12 -4.68
CA LYS A 23 -16.78 11.37 -5.77
C LYS A 23 -16.85 12.15 -7.08
N LYS A 24 -17.08 13.46 -6.99
CA LYS A 24 -17.18 14.34 -8.17
C LYS A 24 -15.82 14.52 -8.85
N ALA A 25 -14.82 14.92 -8.07
CA ALA A 25 -13.43 15.08 -8.49
C ALA A 25 -12.53 15.30 -7.26
N ASN A 26 -11.25 15.03 -7.40
CA ASN A 26 -10.17 15.34 -6.46
C ASN A 26 -8.81 15.27 -7.19
N SER A 27 -7.69 15.31 -6.46
CA SER A 27 -6.35 15.29 -7.07
C SER A 27 -6.03 14.01 -7.85
N ALA A 28 -6.63 12.88 -7.49
CA ALA A 28 -6.42 11.58 -8.14
C ALA A 28 -7.57 11.18 -9.11
N TRP A 29 -8.62 12.00 -9.23
CA TRP A 29 -9.84 11.65 -9.98
C TRP A 29 -10.49 12.86 -10.62
N ASP A 30 -10.72 12.82 -11.94
CA ASP A 30 -11.36 13.93 -12.67
C ASP A 30 -12.87 13.73 -12.93
N GLY A 31 -13.49 12.76 -12.24
CA GLY A 31 -14.88 12.35 -12.51
C GLY A 31 -14.99 11.15 -13.46
N LYS A 32 -13.90 10.80 -14.17
CA LYS A 32 -13.89 9.70 -15.14
C LYS A 32 -12.61 8.87 -15.14
N THR A 33 -11.46 9.50 -14.93
CA THR A 33 -10.12 8.94 -15.08
C THR A 33 -9.35 9.07 -13.78
N VAL A 34 -8.70 7.99 -13.37
CA VAL A 34 -7.70 8.01 -12.30
C VAL A 34 -6.43 8.68 -12.82
N ARG A 35 -5.93 9.67 -12.08
CA ARG A 35 -4.72 10.42 -12.41
C ARG A 35 -3.66 10.18 -11.34
N LEU A 36 -2.54 9.61 -11.75
CA LEU A 36 -1.35 9.42 -10.93
C LEU A 36 -0.22 10.24 -11.53
N PHE A 37 0.66 10.74 -10.67
CA PHE A 37 1.94 11.30 -11.08
C PHE A 37 2.99 10.84 -10.07
N GLY A 38 4.22 10.65 -10.54
CA GLY A 38 5.31 10.24 -9.67
C GLY A 38 6.64 10.21 -10.40
N ALA A 39 7.70 9.99 -9.62
CA ALA A 39 9.06 9.82 -10.10
C ALA A 39 9.36 8.37 -10.45
N GLY A 40 10.48 8.14 -11.13
CA GLY A 40 11.09 6.82 -11.21
C GLY A 40 11.48 6.31 -9.81
N ASN A 41 11.49 4.99 -9.64
CA ASN A 41 11.82 4.32 -8.38
C ASN A 41 10.89 4.69 -7.21
N GLU A 42 9.60 4.87 -7.48
CA GLU A 42 8.59 5.24 -6.48
C GLU A 42 7.50 4.17 -6.43
N VAL A 43 6.90 3.96 -5.26
CA VAL A 43 5.67 3.19 -5.09
C VAL A 43 4.54 4.20 -4.93
N LEU A 44 3.66 4.25 -5.91
CA LEU A 44 2.46 5.08 -5.90
C LEU A 44 1.27 4.25 -5.45
N ALA A 45 0.26 4.87 -4.87
CA ALA A 45 -0.97 4.21 -4.49
C ALA A 45 -2.22 5.03 -4.84
N VAL A 46 -3.33 4.33 -5.05
CA VAL A 46 -4.64 4.92 -5.30
C VAL A 46 -5.74 4.00 -4.78
N GLN A 47 -6.85 4.59 -4.37
CA GLN A 47 -8.04 3.87 -3.95
C GLN A 47 -9.15 4.05 -4.98
N VAL A 48 -9.69 2.95 -5.49
CA VAL A 48 -10.92 2.96 -6.31
C VAL A 48 -12.08 2.51 -5.44
N MET A 49 -13.06 3.40 -5.32
CA MET A 49 -14.28 3.18 -4.56
C MET A 49 -15.34 2.54 -5.47
N VAL A 50 -15.93 1.44 -5.01
CA VAL A 50 -17.08 0.81 -5.65
C VAL A 50 -18.27 0.90 -4.71
N GLU A 51 -19.34 1.54 -5.16
CA GLU A 51 -20.56 1.67 -4.38
C GLU A 51 -21.58 0.62 -4.80
N ALA A 52 -22.06 -0.15 -3.82
CA ALA A 52 -23.16 -1.05 -4.01
C ALA A 52 -24.49 -0.28 -4.08
N ASP A 53 -25.38 -0.74 -4.96
CA ASP A 53 -26.77 -0.29 -4.98
C ASP A 53 -27.56 -0.93 -3.82
N ALA A 54 -28.90 -0.82 -3.86
CA ALA A 54 -29.77 -1.38 -2.82
C ALA A 54 -29.75 -2.93 -2.76
N GLY A 55 -29.21 -3.61 -3.78
CA GLY A 55 -29.07 -5.07 -3.82
C GLY A 55 -27.75 -5.59 -3.24
N GLY A 56 -26.77 -4.72 -2.96
CA GLY A 56 -25.42 -5.15 -2.63
C GLY A 56 -24.63 -5.60 -3.86
N ILE A 57 -23.43 -6.14 -3.64
CA ILE A 57 -22.63 -6.85 -4.64
C ILE A 57 -22.23 -8.20 -4.02
N LYS A 58 -22.47 -9.31 -4.71
CA LYS A 58 -22.15 -10.65 -4.16
C LYS A 58 -20.68 -11.02 -4.40
N ALA A 59 -20.13 -10.62 -5.54
CA ALA A 59 -18.76 -10.89 -5.92
C ALA A 59 -18.14 -9.72 -6.69
N LEU A 60 -17.33 -8.92 -5.99
CA LEU A 60 -16.52 -7.84 -6.53
C LEU A 60 -15.05 -8.28 -6.69
N SER A 61 -14.49 -8.09 -7.87
CA SER A 61 -13.05 -8.24 -8.15
C SER A 61 -12.54 -7.04 -8.95
N ALA A 62 -11.24 -6.78 -8.85
CA ALA A 62 -10.56 -5.76 -9.64
C ALA A 62 -9.33 -6.34 -10.34
N SER A 63 -8.92 -5.73 -11.44
CA SER A 63 -7.61 -5.98 -12.05
C SER A 63 -7.08 -4.73 -12.74
N LEU A 64 -5.76 -4.59 -12.79
CA LEU A 64 -5.06 -3.61 -13.62
C LEU A 64 -3.96 -4.35 -14.39
N PRO A 65 -4.23 -4.85 -15.62
CA PRO A 65 -3.30 -5.75 -16.31
C PRO A 65 -1.96 -5.09 -16.64
N GLU A 66 -1.99 -3.82 -17.05
CA GLU A 66 -0.80 -3.04 -17.32
C GLU A 66 -1.08 -1.53 -17.35
N LEU A 67 0.01 -0.76 -17.27
CA LEU A 67 0.09 0.63 -17.73
C LEU A 67 1.12 0.69 -18.87
N ARG A 68 0.72 1.18 -20.04
CA ARG A 68 1.55 1.21 -21.26
C ARG A 68 1.93 2.64 -21.62
N ARG A 69 3.21 2.88 -21.90
CA ARG A 69 3.70 4.22 -22.28
C ARG A 69 3.09 4.67 -23.62
N ARG A 70 2.56 5.89 -23.67
CA ARG A 70 2.12 6.53 -24.93
C ARG A 70 3.29 6.64 -25.90
N GLY A 71 3.07 6.23 -27.15
CA GLY A 71 4.09 6.31 -28.21
C GLY A 71 5.32 5.42 -28.01
N GLY A 72 5.28 4.43 -27.10
CA GLY A 72 6.38 3.52 -26.83
C GLY A 72 5.95 2.06 -26.61
N THR A 73 6.93 1.19 -26.34
CA THR A 73 6.72 -0.24 -26.04
C THR A 73 6.82 -0.58 -24.55
N GLU A 74 7.27 0.37 -23.72
CA GLU A 74 7.44 0.16 -22.28
C GLU A 74 6.09 -0.07 -21.60
N ARG A 75 6.08 -1.01 -20.65
CA ARG A 75 4.91 -1.34 -19.84
C ARG A 75 5.27 -1.58 -18.37
N ILE A 76 4.38 -1.17 -17.48
CA ILE A 76 4.31 -1.65 -16.10
C ILE A 76 3.25 -2.74 -16.11
N ALA A 77 3.67 -4.01 -16.11
CA ALA A 77 2.76 -5.14 -16.22
C ALA A 77 2.47 -5.77 -14.86
N TYR A 78 1.22 -6.18 -14.66
CA TYR A 78 0.82 -6.98 -13.51
C TYR A 78 1.44 -8.38 -13.58
N ALA A 79 1.76 -8.91 -12.41
CA ALA A 79 2.13 -10.30 -12.22
C ALA A 79 1.44 -10.84 -10.96
N PRO A 80 0.93 -12.09 -11.02
CA PRO A 80 0.14 -12.66 -9.94
C PRO A 80 0.93 -12.77 -8.63
N PRO A 81 0.25 -12.65 -7.48
CA PRO A 81 0.87 -12.84 -6.18
C PRO A 81 1.43 -14.25 -6.00
N ALA A 82 2.58 -14.31 -5.34
CA ALA A 82 3.14 -15.57 -4.85
C ALA A 82 2.37 -16.05 -3.60
N ALA A 83 2.74 -17.24 -3.11
CA ALA A 83 2.19 -17.77 -1.86
C ALA A 83 2.56 -16.91 -0.64
N ASP A 84 3.75 -16.31 -0.64
CA ASP A 84 4.14 -15.26 0.30
C ASP A 84 3.58 -13.91 -0.19
N PRO A 85 2.59 -13.31 0.50
CA PRO A 85 2.01 -12.04 0.08
C PRO A 85 3.00 -10.86 0.18
N ALA A 86 4.07 -10.99 0.97
CA ALA A 86 5.12 -9.98 1.06
C ALA A 86 6.10 -10.04 -0.11
N ASP A 87 6.05 -11.08 -0.96
CA ASP A 87 6.85 -11.14 -2.17
C ASP A 87 6.32 -10.15 -3.22
N SER A 88 6.98 -9.00 -3.30
CA SER A 88 6.65 -7.90 -4.23
C SER A 88 7.45 -7.94 -5.53
N VAL A 89 8.32 -8.92 -5.72
CA VAL A 89 9.31 -8.83 -6.77
C VAL A 89 8.73 -9.19 -8.12
N GLY A 90 9.06 -8.38 -9.13
CA GLY A 90 8.52 -8.55 -10.47
C GLY A 90 7.02 -8.28 -10.50
N ARG A 91 6.47 -7.75 -9.40
CA ARG A 91 5.07 -7.42 -9.20
C ARG A 91 4.92 -5.92 -8.98
N PRO A 92 5.12 -5.12 -10.05
CA PRO A 92 5.05 -3.68 -9.94
C PRO A 92 3.61 -3.17 -9.81
N ILE A 93 2.59 -4.01 -10.01
CA ILE A 93 1.19 -3.69 -9.75
C ILE A 93 0.69 -4.68 -8.71
N GLN A 94 0.11 -4.18 -7.61
CA GLN A 94 -0.47 -5.00 -6.55
C GLN A 94 -1.83 -4.47 -6.16
N LEU A 95 -2.78 -5.37 -5.93
CA LEU A 95 -4.14 -5.02 -5.60
C LEU A 95 -4.51 -5.59 -4.23
N PHE A 96 -5.26 -4.79 -3.49
CA PHE A 96 -5.78 -5.13 -2.17
C PHE A 96 -7.23 -4.70 -2.06
N SER A 97 -8.04 -5.48 -1.37
CA SER A 97 -9.31 -5.00 -0.84
C SER A 97 -9.04 -4.26 0.48
N VAL A 98 -9.70 -3.13 0.69
CA VAL A 98 -9.60 -2.40 1.95
C VAL A 98 -10.73 -2.85 2.88
N HIS A 99 -10.39 -3.42 4.01
CA HIS A 99 -11.32 -3.89 5.03
C HIS A 99 -11.53 -2.86 6.13
N TYR A 100 -12.74 -2.88 6.67
CA TYR A 100 -13.24 -1.92 7.63
C TYR A 100 -13.24 -2.52 9.03
N MET A 101 -12.67 -1.80 9.98
CA MET A 101 -12.74 -2.11 11.40
C MET A 101 -13.77 -1.20 12.05
N ASN A 102 -14.73 -1.76 12.80
CA ASN A 102 -15.63 -0.95 13.60
C ASN A 102 -14.92 -0.54 14.90
N VAL A 103 -14.66 0.75 15.05
CA VAL A 103 -14.14 1.33 16.29
C VAL A 103 -15.34 1.86 17.09
N THR A 104 -15.69 1.15 18.15
CA THR A 104 -16.90 1.45 18.95
C THR A 104 -16.66 2.44 20.07
N GLU A 105 -15.41 2.63 20.48
CA GLU A 105 -15.04 3.48 21.60
C GLU A 105 -13.84 4.35 21.22
N PRO A 106 -13.85 5.65 21.57
CA PRO A 106 -12.69 6.51 21.38
C PRO A 106 -11.56 6.06 22.32
N THR A 107 -10.32 6.18 21.86
CA THR A 107 -9.17 5.93 22.72
C THR A 107 -8.94 7.09 23.68
N HIS A 108 -8.59 6.75 24.92
CA HIS A 108 -8.25 7.69 25.99
C HIS A 108 -6.73 7.84 26.17
N ALA A 109 -5.97 7.73 25.08
CA ALA A 109 -4.51 7.85 25.08
C ALA A 109 -4.05 9.31 25.29
N ASP A 110 -4.36 9.87 26.45
CA ASP A 110 -3.96 11.22 26.90
C ASP A 110 -2.44 11.43 26.95
N TRP A 111 -1.68 10.34 27.06
CA TRP A 111 -0.22 10.31 26.92
C TRP A 111 0.26 10.56 25.48
N ALA A 112 -0.57 10.34 24.46
CA ALA A 112 -0.22 10.50 23.04
C ALA A 112 -0.67 11.86 22.47
N TRP A 113 -1.81 12.39 22.93
CA TRP A 113 -2.28 13.73 22.59
C TRP A 113 -3.08 14.33 23.72
N LYS A 114 -3.08 15.66 23.79
CA LYS A 114 -3.94 16.40 24.70
C LYS A 114 -5.38 16.38 24.15
N PRO A 115 -6.39 15.91 24.91
CA PRO A 115 -7.79 16.04 24.55
C PRO A 115 -8.16 17.50 24.22
N ASP A 116 -9.05 17.68 23.24
CA ASP A 116 -9.52 18.99 22.74
C ASP A 116 -8.43 19.94 22.21
N SER A 117 -7.21 19.45 21.99
CA SER A 117 -6.16 20.24 21.33
C SER A 117 -6.35 20.26 19.81
N PRO A 118 -5.76 21.23 19.09
CA PRO A 118 -5.74 21.20 17.62
C PRO A 118 -5.10 19.95 17.01
N ALA A 119 -4.31 19.20 17.80
CA ALA A 119 -3.69 17.94 17.39
C ALA A 119 -4.52 16.71 17.78
N ALA A 120 -5.62 16.88 18.52
CA ALA A 120 -6.49 15.77 18.89
C ALA A 120 -7.16 15.20 17.62
N PRO A 121 -7.16 13.88 17.42
CA PRO A 121 -7.83 13.27 16.29
C PRO A 121 -9.34 13.46 16.42
N ASN A 122 -9.95 13.96 15.35
CA ASN A 122 -11.41 13.99 15.21
C ASN A 122 -11.90 12.65 14.65
N ASP A 123 -13.18 12.36 14.84
CA ASP A 123 -13.85 11.23 14.20
C ASP A 123 -13.11 9.88 14.42
N THR A 124 -12.92 9.53 15.70
CA THR A 124 -12.13 8.36 16.10
C THR A 124 -12.94 7.07 16.15
N THR A 125 -14.27 7.14 16.04
CA THR A 125 -15.20 6.00 16.08
C THR A 125 -15.84 5.75 14.73
N GLY A 126 -16.47 4.58 14.54
CA GLY A 126 -17.14 4.21 13.30
C GLY A 126 -16.34 3.21 12.47
N TRP A 127 -16.71 3.03 11.21
CA TRP A 127 -16.13 2.01 10.34
C TRP A 127 -14.91 2.54 9.61
N LYS A 128 -13.72 2.27 10.14
CA LYS A 128 -12.47 2.81 9.61
C LYS A 128 -11.81 1.86 8.60
N PRO A 129 -11.43 2.34 7.39
CA PRO A 129 -10.73 1.53 6.38
C PRO A 129 -9.26 1.35 6.75
N VAL A 130 -8.90 0.27 7.45
CA VAL A 130 -7.57 0.14 8.09
C VAL A 130 -6.80 -1.12 7.70
N GLN A 131 -7.41 -2.03 6.94
CA GLN A 131 -6.82 -3.33 6.63
C GLN A 131 -6.68 -3.52 5.13
N LEU A 132 -5.45 -3.50 4.61
CA LEU A 132 -5.17 -3.88 3.22
C LEU A 132 -5.03 -5.41 3.15
N VAL A 133 -5.99 -6.07 2.50
CA VAL A 133 -5.99 -7.52 2.33
C VAL A 133 -5.60 -7.86 0.89
N PRO A 134 -4.52 -8.64 0.66
CA PRO A 134 -4.08 -9.01 -0.69
C PRO A 134 -5.18 -9.69 -1.50
N GLU A 135 -5.19 -9.43 -2.81
CA GLU A 135 -6.17 -10.01 -3.75
C GLU A 135 -6.28 -11.55 -3.68
N ASN A 136 -5.19 -12.24 -3.34
CA ASN A 136 -5.13 -13.71 -3.24
C ASN A 136 -5.30 -14.25 -1.82
N ALA A 137 -5.77 -13.45 -0.86
CA ALA A 137 -6.12 -13.98 0.45
C ALA A 137 -7.12 -15.14 0.30
N ARG A 138 -7.01 -16.14 1.18
CA ARG A 138 -7.83 -17.36 1.12
C ARG A 138 -9.32 -16.99 1.05
N ALA A 139 -10.12 -17.83 0.37
CA ALA A 139 -11.56 -17.61 0.26
C ALA A 139 -12.19 -17.33 1.64
N GLY A 140 -13.01 -16.28 1.73
CA GLY A 140 -13.63 -15.83 2.99
C GLY A 140 -12.69 -15.09 3.95
N ARG A 141 -11.42 -14.84 3.58
CA ARG A 141 -10.45 -14.05 4.36
C ARG A 141 -10.23 -12.65 3.81
N GLY A 142 -11.15 -12.18 2.97
CA GLY A 142 -11.21 -10.79 2.54
C GLY A 142 -10.57 -10.46 1.19
N GLY A 143 -9.85 -11.39 0.55
CA GLY A 143 -9.33 -11.21 -0.81
C GLY A 143 -10.44 -11.16 -1.87
N PHE A 144 -10.07 -11.11 -3.14
CA PHE A 144 -11.05 -11.13 -4.23
C PHE A 144 -11.53 -12.56 -4.54
N PRO A 145 -12.79 -12.74 -4.97
CA PRO A 145 -13.87 -11.75 -4.96
C PRO A 145 -14.37 -11.45 -3.53
N ILE A 146 -14.83 -10.22 -3.30
CA ILE A 146 -15.41 -9.77 -2.02
C ILE A 146 -16.89 -9.38 -2.17
N ALA A 147 -17.71 -9.65 -1.16
CA ALA A 147 -19.09 -9.19 -1.11
C ALA A 147 -19.17 -7.77 -0.51
N VAL A 148 -20.07 -6.95 -1.03
CA VAL A 148 -20.33 -5.58 -0.56
C VAL A 148 -21.79 -5.48 -0.15
N ALA A 149 -22.05 -5.05 1.08
CA ALA A 149 -23.41 -4.90 1.58
C ALA A 149 -24.17 -3.79 0.81
N PRO A 150 -25.51 -3.81 0.78
CA PRO A 150 -26.31 -2.78 0.15
C PRO A 150 -25.97 -1.36 0.61
N ARG A 151 -25.91 -0.41 -0.33
CA ARG A 151 -25.62 1.01 -0.05
C ARG A 151 -24.36 1.20 0.80
N ARG A 152 -23.29 0.50 0.41
CA ARG A 152 -21.96 0.63 1.00
C ARG A 152 -20.89 0.86 -0.07
N ASN A 153 -19.84 1.54 0.35
CA ASN A 153 -18.58 1.66 -0.34
C ASN A 153 -17.71 0.43 -0.06
N GLN A 154 -17.00 -0.01 -1.08
CA GLN A 154 -15.86 -0.91 -0.95
C GLN A 154 -14.66 -0.28 -1.66
N ALA A 155 -13.61 0.02 -0.92
CA ALA A 155 -12.36 0.49 -1.48
C ALA A 155 -11.51 -0.69 -2.01
N VAL A 156 -10.91 -0.47 -3.17
CA VAL A 156 -9.85 -1.29 -3.76
C VAL A 156 -8.59 -0.45 -3.80
N TRP A 157 -7.55 -0.87 -3.08
CA TRP A 157 -6.25 -0.23 -3.07
C TRP A 157 -5.36 -0.82 -4.16
N ILE A 158 -4.71 0.02 -4.95
CA ILE A 158 -3.80 -0.39 -6.02
C ILE A 158 -2.47 0.31 -5.82
N GLU A 159 -1.41 -0.47 -5.67
CA GLU A 159 -0.04 0.02 -5.67
C GLU A 159 0.60 -0.13 -7.05
N VAL A 160 1.40 0.86 -7.46
CA VAL A 160 2.17 0.88 -8.70
C VAL A 160 3.63 1.27 -8.42
N TYR A 161 4.56 0.32 -8.58
CA TYR A 161 6.00 0.59 -8.53
C TYR A 161 6.53 1.03 -9.90
N THR A 162 6.96 2.28 -9.99
CA THR A 162 7.38 2.94 -11.24
C THR A 162 8.74 2.47 -11.74
N GLY A 163 9.57 1.85 -10.90
CA GLY A 163 10.85 1.25 -11.29
C GLY A 163 11.97 2.25 -11.61
N ARG A 164 13.22 1.77 -11.53
CA ARG A 164 14.43 2.63 -11.47
C ARG A 164 14.82 3.32 -12.77
N GLY A 165 14.46 2.74 -13.91
CA GLY A 165 14.95 3.13 -15.23
C GLY A 165 13.86 3.21 -16.28
N ARG A 166 12.58 3.27 -15.86
CA ARG A 166 11.48 3.40 -16.82
C ARG A 166 11.51 4.79 -17.47
N PRO A 167 11.36 4.89 -18.80
CA PRO A 167 11.35 6.18 -19.48
C PRO A 167 10.20 7.06 -19.00
N ALA A 168 10.50 8.33 -18.76
CA ALA A 168 9.51 9.34 -18.42
C ALA A 168 8.42 9.48 -19.50
N GLY A 169 7.28 10.06 -19.11
CA GLY A 169 6.13 10.31 -19.96
C GLY A 169 4.86 9.69 -19.42
N THR A 170 3.81 9.71 -20.24
CA THR A 170 2.49 9.24 -19.83
C THR A 170 2.31 7.75 -20.10
N TYR A 171 1.79 7.03 -19.12
CA TYR A 171 1.38 5.64 -19.22
C TYR A 171 -0.13 5.54 -19.04
N ASP A 172 -0.80 4.80 -19.93
CA ASP A 172 -2.24 4.58 -19.88
C ASP A 172 -2.57 3.13 -19.55
N GLY A 173 -3.67 2.92 -18.86
CA GLY A 173 -4.28 1.62 -18.67
C GLY A 173 -5.73 1.74 -18.25
N ALA A 174 -6.30 0.62 -17.82
CA ALA A 174 -7.66 0.60 -17.29
C ALA A 174 -7.77 -0.41 -16.15
N ILE A 175 -8.35 0.05 -15.04
CA ILE A 175 -8.78 -0.82 -13.95
C ILE A 175 -10.09 -1.47 -14.39
N THR A 176 -10.13 -2.80 -14.38
CA THR A 176 -11.33 -3.57 -14.70
C THR A 176 -11.97 -4.02 -13.41
N LEU A 177 -13.17 -3.51 -13.13
CA LEU A 177 -14.02 -3.95 -12.02
C LEU A 177 -15.02 -4.98 -12.53
N LYS A 178 -15.10 -6.12 -11.85
CA LYS A 178 -16.10 -7.16 -12.12
C LYS A 178 -17.00 -7.31 -10.90
N ALA A 179 -18.29 -7.08 -11.05
CA ALA A 179 -19.29 -7.19 -10.00
C ALA A 179 -20.50 -7.98 -10.50
N ASP A 180 -20.75 -9.16 -9.93
CA ASP A 180 -21.92 -10.00 -10.26
C ASP A 180 -22.10 -10.25 -11.78
N GLY A 181 -20.99 -10.48 -12.47
CA GLY A 181 -20.96 -10.70 -13.93
C GLY A 181 -20.94 -9.42 -14.78
N GLN A 182 -21.19 -8.24 -14.20
CA GLN A 182 -21.02 -6.95 -14.86
C GLN A 182 -19.56 -6.53 -14.84
N THR A 183 -19.10 -5.89 -15.93
CA THR A 183 -17.73 -5.37 -16.05
C THR A 183 -17.76 -3.86 -16.28
N ARG A 184 -16.93 -3.11 -15.56
CA ARG A 184 -16.72 -1.68 -15.74
C ARG A 184 -15.22 -1.37 -15.82
N ALA A 185 -14.83 -0.66 -16.87
CA ALA A 185 -13.47 -0.16 -17.02
C ALA A 185 -13.36 1.27 -16.46
N VAL A 186 -12.32 1.53 -15.68
CA VAL A 186 -11.96 2.86 -15.18
C VAL A 186 -10.60 3.22 -15.76
N PRO A 187 -10.51 4.21 -16.66
CA PRO A 187 -9.24 4.66 -17.23
C PRO A 187 -8.26 5.12 -16.15
N VAL A 188 -6.99 4.81 -16.34
CA VAL A 188 -5.87 5.27 -15.50
C VAL A 188 -4.85 5.97 -16.38
N THR A 189 -4.36 7.11 -15.94
CA THR A 189 -3.22 7.82 -16.52
C THR A 189 -2.18 8.02 -15.44
N LEU A 190 -0.95 7.57 -15.70
CA LEU A 190 0.23 7.83 -14.87
C LEU A 190 1.19 8.75 -15.61
N GLU A 191 1.49 9.91 -15.05
CA GLU A 191 2.60 10.76 -15.47
C GLU A 191 3.88 10.36 -14.74
N LEU A 192 4.86 9.80 -15.47
CA LEU A 192 6.17 9.47 -14.92
C LEU A 192 7.15 10.62 -15.21
N MET A 193 7.65 11.26 -14.15
CA MET A 193 8.54 12.41 -14.25
C MET A 193 9.96 12.02 -14.71
N ALA A 194 10.69 12.98 -15.29
CA ALA A 194 12.06 12.80 -15.79
C ALA A 194 13.14 12.82 -14.69
N PHE A 195 12.84 12.27 -13.52
CA PHE A 195 13.81 12.03 -12.45
C PHE A 195 13.40 10.77 -11.66
N ARG A 196 14.28 10.34 -10.75
CA ARG A 196 14.02 9.19 -9.89
C ARG A 196 14.32 9.50 -8.42
N LEU A 197 13.58 8.86 -7.52
CA LEU A 197 13.91 8.87 -6.10
C LEU A 197 15.16 8.00 -5.85
N PRO A 198 16.08 8.46 -4.97
CA PRO A 198 17.25 7.69 -4.59
C PRO A 198 16.84 6.40 -3.86
N ASP A 199 17.74 5.42 -3.84
CA ASP A 199 17.56 4.24 -2.98
C ASP A 199 17.90 4.55 -1.53
N GLU A 200 18.72 5.56 -1.29
CA GLU A 200 19.11 5.98 0.04
C GLU A 200 18.03 6.89 0.63
N ASN A 201 17.68 6.63 1.88
CA ASN A 201 16.81 7.51 2.65
C ASN A 201 17.53 8.81 3.00
N SER A 202 16.86 9.93 2.74
CA SER A 202 17.31 11.27 3.17
C SER A 202 16.83 11.65 4.57
N MET A 203 16.00 10.81 5.19
CA MET A 203 15.46 10.99 6.54
C MET A 203 15.84 9.79 7.41
N ASN A 204 16.27 10.08 8.64
CA ASN A 204 16.42 9.07 9.68
C ASN A 204 15.10 8.97 10.43
N ALA A 205 14.36 7.89 10.20
CA ALA A 205 13.12 7.58 10.90
C ALA A 205 13.32 6.37 11.80
N MET A 206 12.75 6.42 13.00
CA MET A 206 12.72 5.29 13.92
C MET A 206 11.30 4.74 13.95
N VAL A 207 11.11 3.51 13.45
CA VAL A 207 9.82 2.81 13.52
C VAL A 207 9.99 1.60 14.43
N TYR A 208 9.38 1.68 15.62
CA TYR A 208 9.44 0.59 16.58
C TYR A 208 8.61 -0.62 16.11
N TYR A 209 9.18 -1.80 16.26
CA TYR A 209 8.59 -3.08 15.92
C TYR A 209 8.97 -4.10 16.99
N GLU A 210 8.00 -4.93 17.38
CA GLU A 210 8.18 -5.96 18.40
C GLU A 210 8.13 -7.34 17.72
N PRO A 211 9.28 -8.02 17.53
CA PRO A 211 9.38 -9.25 16.74
C PRO A 211 8.60 -10.44 17.33
N ASP A 212 8.28 -10.39 18.62
CA ASP A 212 7.56 -11.46 19.32
C ASP A 212 6.03 -11.38 19.07
N GLN A 213 5.51 -10.24 18.60
CA GLN A 213 4.06 -10.06 18.38
C GLN A 213 3.50 -10.94 17.24
N PRO A 214 4.16 -11.08 16.07
CA PRO A 214 3.71 -12.05 15.07
C PRO A 214 3.70 -13.50 15.58
N GLU A 215 4.66 -13.91 16.40
CA GLU A 215 4.65 -15.25 17.00
C GLU A 215 3.44 -15.42 17.93
N LEU A 216 3.21 -14.46 18.82
CA LEU A 216 2.11 -14.48 19.78
C LEU A 216 0.73 -14.50 19.10
N TYR A 217 0.50 -13.63 18.12
CA TYR A 217 -0.83 -13.43 17.53
C TYR A 217 -1.07 -14.18 16.23
N GLN A 218 -0.02 -14.61 15.54
CA GLN A 218 -0.11 -15.32 14.26
C GLN A 218 0.48 -16.74 14.30
N GLY A 219 1.09 -17.13 15.44
CA GLY A 219 1.60 -18.48 15.67
C GLY A 219 2.84 -18.85 14.86
N ARG A 220 3.55 -17.86 14.31
CA ARG A 220 4.74 -18.08 13.47
C ARG A 220 5.66 -16.86 13.47
N ASN A 221 6.96 -17.11 13.39
CA ASN A 221 7.95 -16.05 13.22
C ASN A 221 7.81 -15.44 11.82
N LEU A 222 7.64 -14.11 11.75
CA LEU A 222 7.52 -13.35 10.51
C LEU A 222 8.53 -12.19 10.45
N ASP A 223 9.56 -12.23 11.28
CA ASP A 223 10.50 -11.12 11.46
C ASP A 223 11.13 -10.67 10.14
N ASP A 224 11.76 -11.60 9.40
CA ASP A 224 12.33 -11.34 8.07
C ASP A 224 11.30 -10.84 7.05
N THR A 225 10.03 -11.24 7.22
CA THR A 225 8.96 -10.84 6.30
C THR A 225 8.54 -9.39 6.54
N TYR A 226 8.40 -8.98 7.80
CA TYR A 226 8.11 -7.59 8.15
C TYR A 226 9.28 -6.67 7.81
N HIS A 227 10.53 -7.11 8.02
CA HIS A 227 11.70 -6.35 7.57
C HIS A 227 11.77 -6.19 6.04
N ARG A 228 11.52 -7.25 5.26
CA ARG A 228 11.44 -7.14 3.79
C ARG A 228 10.31 -6.20 3.35
N PHE A 229 9.16 -6.29 4.00
CA PHE A 229 8.01 -5.42 3.72
C PHE A 229 8.32 -3.95 4.03
N ALA A 230 8.89 -3.65 5.19
CA ALA A 230 9.27 -2.29 5.58
C ALA A 230 10.35 -1.73 4.63
N HIS A 231 11.39 -2.51 4.33
CA HIS A 231 12.47 -2.10 3.45
C HIS A 231 11.96 -1.76 2.03
N ARG A 232 10.99 -2.52 1.48
CA ARG A 232 10.32 -2.17 0.22
C ARG A 232 9.70 -0.77 0.25
N GLN A 233 9.11 -0.39 1.38
CA GLN A 233 8.50 0.92 1.62
C GLN A 233 9.52 1.97 2.10
N ARG A 234 10.82 1.65 2.02
CA ARG A 234 11.94 2.48 2.51
C ARG A 234 11.85 2.82 4.00
N VAL A 235 11.27 1.94 4.78
CA VAL A 235 11.20 2.03 6.24
C VAL A 235 12.15 1.00 6.82
N GLU A 236 12.91 1.40 7.84
CA GLU A 236 13.68 0.46 8.66
C GLU A 236 12.98 0.28 10.00
N LEU A 237 12.73 -0.99 10.35
CA LEU A 237 12.18 -1.35 11.64
C LEU A 237 13.31 -1.48 12.66
N VAL A 238 13.06 -0.96 13.86
CA VAL A 238 13.95 -1.14 15.01
C VAL A 238 13.17 -1.76 16.16
N HIS A 239 13.88 -2.40 17.08
CA HIS A 239 13.32 -2.95 18.32
C HIS A 239 14.17 -2.51 19.50
N ALA A 240 13.79 -2.90 20.73
CA ALA A 240 14.61 -2.67 21.91
C ALA A 240 16.05 -3.19 21.69
N TYR A 241 17.04 -2.43 22.17
CA TYR A 241 18.44 -2.76 21.94
C TYR A 241 18.82 -4.11 22.58
N ASP A 242 19.36 -5.00 21.76
CA ASP A 242 19.84 -6.33 22.15
C ASP A 242 21.03 -6.69 21.24
N GLU A 243 22.24 -6.74 21.82
CA GLU A 243 23.47 -7.06 21.07
C GLU A 243 23.41 -8.41 20.36
N THR A 244 22.77 -9.40 20.97
CA THR A 244 22.69 -10.76 20.44
C THR A 244 21.79 -10.79 19.21
N LYS A 245 20.63 -10.13 19.29
CA LYS A 245 19.70 -9.99 18.14
C LYS A 245 20.34 -9.21 16.98
N VAL A 246 21.08 -8.15 17.27
CA VAL A 246 21.80 -7.35 16.25
C VAL A 246 22.87 -8.19 15.55
N ARG A 247 23.70 -8.91 16.30
CA ARG A 247 24.76 -9.77 15.73
C ARG A 247 24.20 -10.95 14.94
N GLY A 248 22.97 -11.38 15.22
CA GLY A 248 22.27 -12.44 14.48
C GLY A 248 21.83 -12.02 13.07
N HIS A 249 21.70 -10.72 12.80
CA HIS A 249 21.14 -10.20 11.54
C HIS A 249 22.00 -9.11 10.87
N PRO A 250 23.30 -9.36 10.61
CA PRO A 250 24.18 -8.37 9.98
C PRO A 250 23.68 -7.93 8.60
N GLY A 251 22.99 -8.84 7.89
CA GLY A 251 22.44 -8.61 6.55
C GLY A 251 21.37 -7.52 6.47
N ARG A 252 20.70 -7.20 7.58
CA ARG A 252 19.74 -6.09 7.67
C ARG A 252 20.44 -4.73 7.65
N PHE A 253 21.67 -4.66 8.13
CA PHE A 253 22.44 -3.42 8.25
C PHE A 253 23.33 -3.13 7.05
N ASP A 254 23.87 -4.17 6.40
CA ASP A 254 24.68 -4.01 5.18
C ASP A 254 23.86 -4.16 3.89
N GLY A 255 22.58 -4.52 4.02
CA GLY A 255 21.63 -4.70 2.94
C GLY A 255 21.65 -6.09 2.29
N ALA A 256 22.51 -7.01 2.72
CA ALA A 256 22.61 -8.35 2.14
C ALA A 256 21.29 -9.14 2.21
N ASP A 257 20.47 -8.93 3.26
CA ASP A 257 19.17 -9.60 3.42
C ASP A 257 18.12 -9.09 2.40
N PHE A 258 18.36 -7.91 1.83
CA PHE A 258 17.49 -7.26 0.86
C PHE A 258 18.03 -7.36 -0.58
N THR A 259 19.23 -7.90 -0.76
CA THR A 259 19.84 -8.14 -2.07
C THR A 259 19.93 -9.63 -2.35
N LYS A 260 19.30 -10.14 -3.43
CA LYS A 260 19.73 -11.42 -4.03
C LYS A 260 19.69 -11.36 -5.55
N ALA A 261 20.58 -12.16 -6.15
CA ALA A 261 20.87 -12.39 -7.56
C ALA A 261 19.63 -12.43 -8.50
N PRO A 262 19.87 -12.34 -9.83
CA PRO A 262 19.18 -11.42 -10.75
C PRO A 262 17.64 -11.48 -10.69
N GLY A 263 17.02 -10.29 -10.67
CA GLY A 263 15.59 -10.12 -11.01
C GLY A 263 14.70 -9.47 -9.96
N ARG A 264 15.24 -8.91 -8.86
CA ARG A 264 14.43 -8.36 -7.78
C ARG A 264 14.78 -6.89 -7.49
N ALA A 265 13.92 -5.96 -7.89
CA ALA A 265 14.00 -4.56 -7.45
C ALA A 265 13.50 -4.50 -6.01
N VAL A 266 14.39 -4.21 -5.06
CA VAL A 266 14.00 -3.81 -3.71
C VAL A 266 14.57 -2.41 -3.50
N ALA A 267 13.68 -1.43 -3.31
CA ALA A 267 14.03 -0.07 -2.94
C ALA A 267 14.78 -0.11 -1.59
N GLY A 268 15.81 0.73 -1.42
CA GLY A 268 16.60 0.80 -0.19
C GLY A 268 18.01 0.24 -0.36
N ARG A 269 19.02 1.09 -0.25
CA ARG A 269 20.29 0.70 0.39
C ARG A 269 20.32 1.53 1.66
N THR A 270 20.40 0.89 2.82
CA THR A 270 20.65 1.58 4.07
C THR A 270 22.07 2.14 4.04
N GLY A 271 22.21 3.42 4.41
CA GLY A 271 23.51 4.07 4.49
C GLY A 271 24.40 3.34 5.49
N ARG A 272 25.68 3.15 5.13
CA ARG A 272 26.69 2.64 6.07
C ARG A 272 26.64 3.46 7.37
N PRO A 273 26.74 2.83 8.55
CA PRO A 273 27.06 3.57 9.76
C PRO A 273 28.35 4.36 9.49
N ARG A 274 28.31 5.69 9.60
CA ARG A 274 29.55 6.47 9.68
C ARG A 274 30.28 5.94 10.92
N GLY A 275 31.49 5.45 10.70
CA GLY A 275 32.28 4.75 11.71
C GLY A 275 32.23 5.44 13.06
N GLY A 276 31.98 4.66 14.11
CA GLY A 276 32.02 5.13 15.48
C GLY A 276 33.34 5.86 15.72
N ALA A 277 33.25 7.08 16.24
CA ALA A 277 34.40 7.72 16.83
C ALA A 277 34.93 6.81 17.96
N PRO A 278 36.24 6.55 18.04
CA PRO A 278 36.79 5.77 19.14
C PRO A 278 36.53 6.53 20.44
N MET A 279 35.71 5.96 21.33
CA MET A 279 35.71 6.34 22.73
C MET A 279 37.09 5.97 23.28
N ARG A 280 37.92 6.99 23.50
CA ARG A 280 39.14 6.87 24.31
C ARG A 280 38.70 6.51 25.73
N GLY A 281 39.40 5.53 26.30
CA GLY A 281 39.14 4.99 27.65
C GLY A 281 39.49 5.93 28.78
#